data_AF-A0A3C1DLU1-F1
#
_entry.id   AF-A0A3C1DLU1-F1
#
_cell.length_a   1.000
_cell.length_b   1.000
_cell.length_c   1.000
_cell.angle_alpha   90.00
_cell.angle_beta   90.00
_cell.angle_gamma   90.00
#
_symmetry.space_group_name_H-M   'P 1'
#
loop_
_entity.id
_entity.type
_entity.pdbx_description
1 polymer ?
#
loop_
_entity_poly.entity_id
_entity_poly.type
_entity_poly.pdbx_seq_one_letter_code
_entity_poly.pdbx_strand_id
1 'polypeptide(L)'
;MADRVDAIVSLSKRRGFVFPSSEIYGGTRSAWDYGPLGVELKENIRRAWWGSVVRQRDDIVGIDSSVILSPQVWQASGHLEAFVDPLVECTSCHKRFREDHLLEEFEERKGRAPENGLADLPCPNCGTRDAWTEPRMFNGLLSTHLGPVKDDNSEHFLRPETAQGIFINYNNVAAAARKKPPFGIAQTGKSFRNEITPGNFIFRTREFEQMEM
;
A
#
# COMPACT_ATOMS: atom_id res chain seq x y z
N MET A 1 -22.72 -6.17 -21.21
CA MET A 1 -21.40 -6.81 -21.36
C MET A 1 -20.77 -6.83 -19.98
N ALA A 2 -20.17 -7.93 -19.53
CA ALA A 2 -19.37 -7.89 -18.30
C ALA A 2 -18.24 -6.88 -18.52
N ASP A 3 -17.94 -6.07 -17.50
CA ASP A 3 -16.76 -5.20 -17.52
C ASP A 3 -15.52 -6.06 -17.77
N ARG A 4 -14.55 -5.55 -18.54
CA ARG A 4 -13.32 -6.28 -18.87
C ARG A 4 -12.56 -6.65 -17.60
N VAL A 5 -12.58 -5.78 -16.60
CA VAL A 5 -11.97 -6.04 -15.28
C VAL A 5 -12.69 -7.19 -14.59
N ASP A 6 -14.01 -7.19 -14.53
CA ASP A 6 -14.80 -8.28 -13.94
C ASP A 6 -14.53 -9.63 -14.62
N ALA A 7 -14.39 -9.62 -15.96
CA ALA A 7 -14.05 -10.82 -16.72
C ALA A 7 -12.67 -11.38 -16.31
N ILE A 8 -11.67 -10.51 -16.11
CA ILE A 8 -10.33 -10.88 -15.65
C ILE A 8 -10.38 -11.42 -14.22
N VAL A 9 -11.06 -10.72 -13.29
CA VAL A 9 -11.20 -11.17 -11.90
C VAL A 9 -11.84 -12.56 -11.84
N SER A 10 -12.92 -12.76 -12.60
CA SER A 10 -13.64 -14.03 -12.68
C SER A 10 -12.77 -15.16 -13.24
N LEU A 11 -11.96 -14.88 -14.26
CA LEU A 11 -11.02 -15.86 -14.83
C LEU A 11 -9.89 -16.20 -13.86
N SER A 12 -9.29 -15.19 -13.23
CA SER A 12 -8.21 -15.34 -12.25
C SER A 12 -8.62 -16.26 -11.10
N LYS A 13 -9.86 -16.10 -10.60
CA LYS A 13 -10.42 -17.00 -9.58
C LYS A 13 -10.61 -18.42 -10.12
N ARG A 14 -11.31 -18.59 -11.25
CA ARG A 14 -11.59 -19.93 -11.82
C ARG A 14 -10.33 -20.72 -12.18
N ARG A 15 -9.24 -20.04 -12.54
CA ARG A 15 -7.99 -20.67 -12.96
C ARG A 15 -6.97 -20.80 -11.83
N GLY A 16 -7.27 -20.36 -10.62
CA GLY A 16 -6.35 -20.52 -9.49
C GLY A 16 -5.19 -19.54 -9.48
N PHE A 17 -5.40 -18.31 -9.98
CA PHE A 17 -4.43 -17.22 -9.88
C PHE A 17 -4.61 -16.40 -8.60
N VAL A 18 -5.80 -15.87 -8.36
CA VAL A 18 -6.06 -14.97 -7.23
C VAL A 18 -7.44 -15.27 -6.64
N PHE A 19 -7.51 -15.34 -5.31
CA PHE A 19 -8.72 -15.55 -4.53
C PHE A 19 -8.95 -14.37 -3.58
N PRO A 20 -10.20 -13.98 -3.29
CA PRO A 20 -10.49 -13.11 -2.15
C PRO A 20 -9.94 -13.72 -0.87
N SER A 21 -9.14 -12.96 -0.11
CA SER A 21 -8.61 -13.44 1.18
C SER A 21 -9.76 -13.75 2.13
N SER A 22 -9.66 -14.85 2.87
CA SER A 22 -10.66 -15.23 3.89
C SER A 22 -12.09 -15.43 3.33
N GLU A 23 -12.20 -15.90 2.07
CA GLU A 23 -13.47 -15.98 1.34
C GLU A 23 -14.59 -16.70 2.11
N ILE A 24 -14.30 -17.84 2.76
CA ILE A 24 -15.30 -18.62 3.50
C ILE A 24 -15.84 -17.90 4.74
N TYR A 25 -15.20 -16.81 5.17
CA TYR A 25 -15.59 -15.96 6.30
C TYR A 25 -16.16 -14.61 5.86
N GLY A 26 -16.56 -14.47 4.59
CA GLY A 26 -17.11 -13.22 4.04
C GLY A 26 -16.07 -12.29 3.42
N GLY A 27 -14.81 -12.70 3.41
CA GLY A 27 -13.72 -11.98 2.75
C GLY A 27 -13.17 -10.80 3.54
N THR A 28 -11.87 -10.53 3.37
CA THR A 28 -11.23 -9.31 3.88
C THR A 28 -11.09 -8.30 2.74
N ARG A 29 -11.59 -7.08 2.93
CA ARG A 29 -11.51 -6.02 1.91
C ARG A 29 -10.05 -5.70 1.57
N SER A 30 -9.76 -5.53 0.28
CA SER A 30 -8.42 -5.17 -0.22
C SER A 30 -7.31 -6.15 0.18
N ALA A 31 -7.66 -7.43 0.37
CA ALA A 31 -6.75 -8.52 0.65
C ALA A 31 -7.03 -9.70 -0.27
N TRP A 32 -5.97 -10.31 -0.82
CA TRP A 32 -6.07 -11.34 -1.85
C TRP A 32 -5.01 -12.42 -1.64
N ASP A 33 -5.41 -13.67 -1.86
CA ASP A 33 -4.54 -14.84 -1.79
C ASP A 33 -4.15 -15.28 -3.20
N TYR A 34 -2.87 -15.60 -3.42
CA TYR A 34 -2.40 -16.13 -4.70
C TYR A 34 -2.55 -17.66 -4.71
N GLY A 35 -3.34 -18.18 -5.65
CA GLY A 35 -3.56 -19.62 -5.83
C GLY A 35 -2.40 -20.34 -6.52
N PRO A 36 -2.55 -21.64 -6.87
CA PRO A 36 -1.46 -22.45 -7.41
C PRO A 36 -0.78 -21.88 -8.66
N LEU A 37 -1.53 -21.32 -9.62
CA LEU A 37 -0.93 -20.68 -10.80
C LEU A 37 -0.45 -19.26 -10.50
N GLY A 38 -1.09 -18.58 -9.55
CA GLY A 38 -0.73 -17.24 -9.14
C GLY A 38 0.62 -17.17 -8.43
N VAL A 39 0.89 -18.13 -7.54
CA VAL A 39 2.17 -18.20 -6.84
C VAL A 39 3.31 -18.48 -7.81
N GLU A 40 3.13 -19.42 -8.76
CA GLU A 40 4.13 -19.70 -9.80
C GLU A 40 4.40 -18.47 -10.68
N LEU A 41 3.36 -17.77 -11.13
CA LEU A 41 3.52 -16.54 -11.90
C LEU A 41 4.28 -15.47 -11.10
N LYS A 42 3.89 -15.26 -9.84
CA LYS A 42 4.52 -14.27 -8.95
C LYS A 42 5.99 -14.59 -8.67
N GLU A 43 6.32 -15.86 -8.39
CA GLU A 43 7.70 -16.31 -8.21
C GLU A 43 8.53 -16.14 -9.48
N ASN A 44 7.96 -16.44 -10.65
CA ASN A 44 8.63 -16.25 -11.93
C ASN A 44 8.95 -14.77 -12.19
N ILE A 45 8.01 -13.86 -11.91
CA ILE A 45 8.24 -12.42 -12.01
C ILE A 45 9.34 -11.97 -11.05
N ARG A 46 9.29 -12.39 -9.77
CA ARG A 46 10.31 -12.03 -8.78
C ARG A 46 11.70 -12.52 -9.17
N ARG A 47 11.81 -13.78 -9.63
CA ARG A 47 13.07 -14.38 -10.08
C ARG A 47 13.63 -13.69 -11.31
N ALA A 48 12.77 -13.36 -12.28
CA ALA A 48 13.18 -12.63 -13.48
C ALA A 48 13.74 -11.25 -13.11
N TRP A 49 13.03 -10.50 -12.26
CA TRP A 49 13.47 -9.18 -11.78
C TRP A 49 14.78 -9.26 -11.00
N TRP A 50 14.90 -10.20 -10.05
CA TRP A 50 16.13 -10.40 -9.28
C TRP A 50 17.31 -10.80 -10.18
N GLY A 51 17.03 -11.62 -11.20
CA GLY A 51 17.98 -11.98 -12.24
C GLY A 51 18.52 -10.75 -12.96
N SER A 52 17.65 -9.88 -13.47
CA SER A 52 18.04 -8.70 -14.23
C SER A 52 18.67 -7.58 -13.40
N VAL A 53 18.16 -7.36 -12.19
CA VAL A 53 18.57 -6.22 -11.34
C VAL A 53 19.77 -6.57 -10.49
N VAL A 54 19.83 -7.77 -9.91
CA VAL A 54 20.88 -8.13 -8.94
C VAL A 54 21.92 -9.05 -9.55
N ARG A 55 21.51 -10.15 -10.21
CA ARG A 55 22.47 -11.19 -10.64
C ARG A 55 23.25 -10.82 -11.90
N GLN A 56 22.63 -10.08 -12.82
CA GLN A 56 23.25 -9.69 -14.10
C GLN A 56 24.05 -8.39 -14.00
N ARG A 57 24.09 -7.75 -12.81
CA ARG A 57 24.70 -6.44 -12.61
C ARG A 57 25.76 -6.51 -11.52
N ASP A 58 26.96 -6.06 -11.85
CA ASP A 58 28.07 -6.04 -10.90
C ASP A 58 27.99 -4.87 -9.91
N ASP A 59 27.11 -3.91 -10.13
CA ASP A 59 26.97 -2.69 -9.33
C ASP A 59 25.82 -2.74 -8.31
N ILE A 60 25.09 -3.85 -8.21
CA ILE A 60 23.95 -3.99 -7.28
C ILE A 60 24.13 -5.21 -6.38
N VAL A 61 23.74 -5.06 -5.12
CA VAL A 61 23.74 -6.15 -4.14
C VAL A 61 22.38 -6.29 -3.48
N GLY A 62 22.06 -7.48 -3.00
CA GLY A 62 20.77 -7.77 -2.40
C GLY A 62 20.78 -7.71 -0.87
N ILE A 63 19.66 -7.30 -0.27
CA ILE A 63 19.36 -7.50 1.15
C ILE A 63 17.92 -7.98 1.36
N ASP A 64 17.65 -8.49 2.58
CA ASP A 64 16.31 -8.75 3.08
C ASP A 64 16.19 -8.22 4.52
N SER A 65 15.58 -7.06 4.67
CA SER A 65 15.36 -6.40 5.95
C SER A 65 14.05 -6.86 6.60
N SER A 66 13.96 -6.71 7.92
CA SER A 66 12.73 -6.93 8.67
C SER A 66 11.56 -6.08 8.18
N VAL A 67 10.34 -6.59 8.37
CA VAL A 67 9.07 -5.85 8.13
C VAL A 67 8.81 -4.83 9.23
N ILE A 68 9.11 -5.19 10.47
CA ILE A 68 8.95 -4.31 11.63
C ILE A 68 10.29 -3.68 11.93
N LEU A 69 10.35 -2.36 11.77
CA LEU A 69 11.52 -1.53 12.08
C LEU A 69 11.26 -0.71 13.34
N SER A 70 12.32 -0.15 13.91
CA SER A 70 12.21 0.76 15.04
C SER A 70 11.34 1.98 14.66
N PRO A 71 10.45 2.47 15.56
CA PRO A 71 9.57 3.62 15.28
C PRO A 71 10.33 4.88 14.85
N GLN A 72 11.54 5.06 15.37
CA GLN A 72 12.42 6.19 15.05
C GLN A 72 12.80 6.24 13.57
N VAL A 73 12.80 5.10 12.86
CA VAL A 73 13.03 5.06 11.40
C VAL A 73 11.91 5.78 10.65
N TRP A 74 10.66 5.56 11.08
CA TRP A 74 9.47 6.18 10.46
C TRP A 74 9.32 7.65 10.84
N GLN A 75 9.79 8.03 12.03
CA GLN A 75 9.90 9.43 12.42
C GLN A 75 10.96 10.16 11.57
N ALA A 76 12.17 9.61 11.49
CA ALA A 76 13.28 10.23 10.77
C ALA A 76 13.03 10.34 9.25
N SER A 77 12.28 9.39 8.69
CA SER A 77 11.87 9.43 7.27
C SER A 77 10.63 10.30 7.01
N GLY A 78 9.99 10.84 8.05
CA GLY A 78 8.80 11.69 7.93
C GLY A 78 7.48 10.94 7.71
N HIS A 79 7.48 9.61 7.68
CA HIS A 79 6.27 8.81 7.45
C HIS A 79 5.20 9.00 8.54
N LEU A 80 5.59 9.31 9.78
CA LEU A 80 4.61 9.57 10.84
C LEU A 80 3.78 10.85 10.58
N GLU A 81 4.37 11.85 9.91
CA GLU A 81 3.77 13.17 9.69
C GLU A 81 3.19 13.33 8.29
N ALA A 82 3.88 12.82 7.26
CA ALA A 82 3.56 13.05 5.86
C ALA A 82 2.75 11.92 5.21
N PHE A 83 2.71 10.73 5.82
CA PHE A 83 1.95 9.59 5.29
C PHE A 83 0.50 9.60 5.77
N VAL A 84 -0.14 10.76 5.67
CA VAL A 84 -1.49 11.03 6.17
C VAL A 84 -2.40 11.51 5.06
N ASP A 85 -3.57 10.88 4.94
CA ASP A 85 -4.59 11.26 3.97
C ASP A 85 -5.76 11.99 4.68
N PRO A 86 -6.33 13.06 4.09
CA PRO A 86 -7.53 13.71 4.63
C PRO A 86 -8.76 12.83 4.38
N LEU A 87 -9.39 12.36 5.45
CA LEU A 87 -10.58 11.51 5.39
C LEU A 87 -11.85 12.25 5.80
N VAL A 88 -12.89 12.07 5.00
CA VAL A 88 -14.26 12.49 5.32
C VAL A 88 -15.24 11.33 5.27
N GLU A 89 -16.26 11.39 6.12
CA GLU A 89 -17.35 10.42 6.16
C GLU A 89 -18.65 11.08 5.71
N CYS A 90 -19.42 10.41 4.85
CA CYS A 90 -20.77 10.84 4.55
C CYS A 90 -21.68 10.51 5.73
N THR A 91 -22.23 11.52 6.41
CA THR A 91 -23.09 11.34 7.60
C THR A 91 -24.43 10.66 7.27
N SER A 92 -24.79 10.56 5.99
CA SER A 92 -26.01 9.88 5.53
C SER A 92 -25.83 8.38 5.27
N CYS A 93 -24.67 7.94 4.76
CA CYS A 93 -24.44 6.52 4.42
C CYS A 93 -23.24 5.89 5.14
N HIS A 94 -22.54 6.66 5.97
CA HIS A 94 -21.36 6.28 6.75
C HIS A 94 -20.20 5.68 5.93
N LYS A 95 -20.18 5.94 4.62
CA LYS A 95 -19.02 5.62 3.79
C LYS A 95 -17.97 6.71 3.91
N ARG A 96 -16.72 6.27 3.97
CA ARG A 96 -15.53 7.12 4.08
C ARG A 96 -14.87 7.28 2.73
N PHE A 97 -14.36 8.47 2.48
CA PHE A 97 -13.75 8.87 1.23
C PHE A 97 -12.57 9.77 1.52
N ARG A 98 -11.54 9.66 0.68
CA ARG A 98 -10.45 10.62 0.65
C ARG A 98 -10.97 11.96 0.11
N GLU A 99 -10.79 13.02 0.88
CA GLU A 99 -11.28 14.36 0.53
C GLU A 99 -10.65 14.86 -0.77
N ASP A 100 -9.33 14.74 -0.88
CA ASP A 100 -8.57 15.18 -2.05
C ASP A 100 -9.04 14.50 -3.33
N HIS A 101 -9.24 13.18 -3.33
CA HIS A 101 -9.79 12.46 -4.48
C HIS A 101 -11.20 12.95 -4.87
N LEU A 102 -12.06 13.26 -3.89
CA LEU A 102 -13.39 13.79 -4.19
C LEU A 102 -13.31 15.13 -4.91
N LEU A 103 -12.40 16.01 -4.46
CA LEU A 103 -12.17 17.33 -5.05
C LEU A 103 -11.56 17.19 -6.45
N GLU A 104 -10.54 16.35 -6.62
CA GLU A 104 -9.91 16.06 -7.93
C GLU A 104 -10.93 15.51 -8.94
N GLU A 105 -11.73 14.51 -8.56
CA GLU A 105 -12.77 13.95 -9.43
C GLU A 105 -13.83 15.00 -9.81
N PHE A 106 -14.16 15.93 -8.91
CA PHE A 106 -15.07 17.03 -9.21
C PHE A 106 -14.45 18.00 -10.22
N GLU A 107 -13.19 18.39 -10.01
CA GLU A 107 -12.44 19.29 -10.88
C GLU A 107 -12.30 18.72 -12.29
N GLU A 108 -11.94 17.44 -12.42
CA GLU A 108 -11.85 16.76 -13.71
C GLU A 108 -13.19 16.75 -14.46
N ARG A 109 -14.31 16.54 -13.73
CA ARG A 109 -15.65 16.46 -14.33
C ARG A 109 -16.27 17.80 -14.65
N LYS A 110 -15.91 18.86 -13.90
CA LYS A 110 -16.54 20.19 -14.01
C LYS A 110 -15.62 21.25 -14.60
N GLY A 111 -14.33 20.97 -14.73
CA GLY A 111 -13.32 21.91 -15.21
C GLY A 111 -13.07 23.09 -14.27
N ARG A 112 -13.48 22.99 -13.00
CA ARG A 112 -13.33 24.03 -11.98
C ARG A 112 -13.32 23.44 -10.57
N ALA A 113 -12.61 24.10 -9.66
CA ALA A 113 -12.66 23.82 -8.23
C ALA A 113 -14.07 24.08 -7.65
N PRO A 114 -14.51 23.30 -6.65
CA PRO A 114 -15.73 23.60 -5.90
C PRO A 114 -15.56 24.89 -5.10
N GLU A 115 -16.57 25.75 -5.09
CA GLU A 115 -16.50 27.08 -4.45
C GLU A 115 -16.64 26.96 -2.92
N ASN A 116 -17.43 25.98 -2.45
CA ASN A 116 -17.68 25.72 -1.03
C ASN A 116 -17.05 24.40 -0.56
N GLY A 117 -16.02 23.89 -1.25
CA GLY A 117 -15.39 22.61 -0.93
C GLY A 117 -16.38 21.44 -1.00
N LEU A 118 -16.33 20.53 -0.02
CA LEU A 118 -17.15 19.32 0.02
C LEU A 118 -18.67 19.56 0.04
N ALA A 119 -19.13 20.73 0.49
CA ALA A 119 -20.57 21.06 0.52
C ALA A 119 -21.21 21.02 -0.87
N ASP A 120 -20.45 21.36 -1.91
CA ASP A 120 -20.90 21.35 -3.31
C ASP A 120 -20.92 19.93 -3.91
N LEU A 121 -20.27 18.97 -3.25
CA LEU A 121 -20.07 17.62 -3.76
C LEU A 121 -21.17 16.67 -3.27
N PRO A 122 -21.92 16.02 -4.17
CA PRO A 122 -22.79 14.92 -3.79
C PRO A 122 -21.95 13.69 -3.42
N CYS A 123 -22.38 12.95 -2.39
CA CYS A 123 -21.77 11.67 -2.05
C CYS A 123 -21.80 10.72 -3.26
N PRO A 124 -20.66 10.16 -3.71
CA PRO A 124 -20.63 9.23 -4.84
C PRO A 124 -21.47 7.97 -4.64
N ASN A 125 -21.76 7.63 -3.38
CA ASN A 125 -22.51 6.42 -3.04
C ASN A 125 -24.03 6.63 -2.92
N CYS A 126 -24.49 7.66 -2.22
CA CYS A 126 -25.92 7.88 -1.95
C CYS A 126 -26.49 9.16 -2.56
N GLY A 127 -25.66 10.02 -3.14
CA GLY A 127 -26.08 11.27 -3.77
C GLY A 127 -26.42 12.41 -2.79
N THR A 128 -26.47 12.15 -1.48
CA THR A 128 -26.69 13.18 -0.45
C THR A 128 -25.62 14.25 -0.55
N ARG A 129 -26.02 15.53 -0.51
CA ARG A 129 -25.14 16.70 -0.49
C ARG A 129 -25.05 17.26 0.92
N ASP A 130 -23.98 18.01 1.19
CA ASP A 130 -23.81 18.75 2.44
C ASP A 130 -23.96 17.88 3.69
N ALA A 131 -23.50 16.63 3.59
CA ALA A 131 -23.64 15.61 4.62
C ALA A 131 -22.28 14.93 4.84
N TRP A 132 -21.26 15.74 5.12
CA TRP A 132 -19.87 15.33 5.32
C TRP A 132 -19.42 15.67 6.74
N THR A 133 -18.57 14.82 7.32
CA THR A 133 -17.84 15.17 8.54
C THR A 133 -16.67 16.09 8.25
N GLU A 134 -16.19 16.81 9.26
CA GLU A 134 -14.89 17.48 9.19
C GLU A 134 -13.76 16.51 8.80
N PRO A 135 -12.82 16.93 7.93
CA PRO A 135 -11.67 16.13 7.55
C PRO A 135 -10.85 15.70 8.77
N ARG A 136 -10.51 14.41 8.83
CA ARG A 136 -9.59 13.85 9.82
C ARG A 136 -8.38 13.29 9.11
N MET A 137 -7.19 13.66 9.58
CA MET A 137 -5.95 13.10 9.06
C MET A 137 -5.82 11.65 9.48
N PHE A 138 -5.65 10.76 8.51
CA PHE A 138 -5.50 9.33 8.74
C PHE A 138 -4.15 8.85 8.25
N ASN A 139 -3.35 8.31 9.17
CA ASN A 139 -2.05 7.77 8.82
C ASN A 139 -2.21 6.42 8.08
N GLY A 140 -1.60 6.32 6.90
CA GLY A 140 -1.60 5.12 6.07
C GLY A 140 -0.72 3.99 6.61
N LEU A 141 0.04 4.20 7.69
CA LEU A 141 0.81 3.16 8.36
C LEU A 141 -0.12 2.20 9.12
N LEU A 142 0.21 0.91 9.09
CA LEU A 142 -0.41 -0.08 9.96
C LEU A 142 0.41 -0.20 11.24
N SER A 143 -0.17 0.21 12.37
CA SER A 143 0.46 0.05 13.68
C SER A 143 0.21 -1.33 14.29
N THR A 144 1.14 -1.74 15.14
CA THR A 144 1.09 -2.94 15.97
C THR A 144 1.81 -2.65 17.29
N HIS A 145 1.64 -3.51 18.29
CA HIS A 145 2.37 -3.39 19.56
C HIS A 145 3.32 -4.58 19.73
N LEU A 146 4.58 -4.30 20.06
CA LEU A 146 5.58 -5.32 20.39
C LEU A 146 5.79 -5.40 21.90
N GLY A 147 5.63 -6.59 22.47
CA GLY A 147 5.87 -6.84 23.89
C GLY A 147 4.62 -7.36 24.62
N PRO A 148 4.78 -7.76 25.89
CA PRO A 148 3.69 -8.36 26.67
C PRO A 148 2.64 -7.34 27.11
N VAL A 149 3.00 -6.06 27.18
CA VAL A 149 2.13 -4.96 27.59
C VAL A 149 1.92 -4.04 26.40
N LYS A 150 0.66 -3.68 26.14
CA LYS A 150 0.30 -2.67 25.15
C LYS A 150 0.36 -1.30 25.83
N ASP A 151 1.49 -0.63 25.68
CA ASP A 151 1.69 0.77 26.05
C ASP A 151 2.16 1.59 24.84
N ASP A 152 2.22 2.92 24.97
CA ASP A 152 2.64 3.80 23.87
C ASP A 152 4.10 3.53 23.43
N ASN A 153 4.94 3.04 24.33
CA ASN A 153 6.34 2.69 24.02
C ASN A 153 6.46 1.38 23.22
N SER A 154 5.42 0.55 23.25
CA SER A 154 5.35 -0.71 22.50
C SER A 154 4.86 -0.52 21.06
N GLU A 155 4.36 0.67 20.68
CA GLU A 155 3.85 0.90 19.33
C GLU A 155 4.96 0.82 18.28
N HIS A 156 4.71 0.02 17.25
CA HIS A 156 5.56 -0.20 16.09
C HIS A 156 4.70 -0.20 14.82
N PHE A 157 5.34 -0.16 13.66
CA PHE A 157 4.64 -0.11 12.39
C PHE A 157 5.11 -1.23 11.46
N LEU A 158 4.17 -1.78 10.69
CA LEU A 158 4.49 -2.58 9.52
C LEU A 158 4.97 -1.63 8.43
N ARG A 159 6.14 -1.92 7.84
CA ARG A 159 6.73 -1.02 6.83
C ARG A 159 5.78 -0.75 5.64
N PRO A 160 5.61 0.52 5.21
CA PRO A 160 4.83 0.87 4.02
C PRO A 160 5.61 0.77 2.71
N GLU A 161 6.93 0.57 2.81
CA GLU A 161 7.89 0.44 1.72
C GLU A 161 9.10 -0.42 2.13
N THR A 162 9.90 -0.89 1.18
CA THR A 162 11.13 -1.66 1.46
C THR A 162 12.39 -0.80 1.57
N ALA A 163 12.37 0.43 1.05
CA ALA A 163 13.50 1.35 0.95
C ALA A 163 14.17 1.69 2.29
N GLN A 164 13.40 1.92 3.35
CA GLN A 164 13.99 2.26 4.66
C GLN A 164 14.93 1.15 5.19
N GLY A 165 14.62 -0.11 4.89
CA GLY A 165 15.48 -1.24 5.23
C GLY A 165 16.85 -1.21 4.54
N ILE A 166 16.90 -0.66 3.32
CA ILE A 166 18.12 -0.41 2.55
C ILE A 166 18.91 0.72 3.21
N PHE A 167 18.27 1.85 3.48
CA PHE A 167 18.94 3.04 4.00
C PHE A 167 19.63 2.78 5.35
N ILE A 168 18.94 2.13 6.29
CA ILE A 168 19.50 1.85 7.62
C ILE A 168 20.65 0.84 7.58
N ASN A 169 20.75 0.01 6.52
CA ASN A 169 21.81 -0.99 6.35
C ASN A 169 22.91 -0.56 5.38
N TYR A 170 22.86 0.65 4.81
CA TYR A 170 23.79 1.09 3.78
C TYR A 170 25.27 0.84 4.14
N ASN A 171 25.70 1.24 5.34
CA ASN A 171 27.09 1.07 5.78
C ASN A 171 27.47 -0.41 5.97
N ASN A 172 26.57 -1.23 6.52
CA ASN A 172 26.78 -2.67 6.70
C ASN A 172 26.98 -3.35 5.35
N VAL A 173 26.12 -3.01 4.38
CA VAL A 173 26.13 -3.59 3.03
C VAL A 173 27.35 -3.13 2.24
N ALA A 174 27.65 -1.82 2.25
CA ALA A 174 28.82 -1.26 1.57
C ALA A 174 30.12 -1.93 2.05
N ALA A 175 30.26 -2.13 3.37
CA ALA A 175 31.40 -2.78 3.97
C ALA A 175 31.48 -4.27 3.62
N ALA A 176 30.39 -5.03 3.83
CA ALA A 176 30.37 -6.48 3.61
C ALA A 176 30.55 -6.85 2.13
N ALA A 177 29.91 -6.13 1.22
CA ALA A 177 30.02 -6.34 -0.22
C ALA A 177 31.24 -5.65 -0.84
N ARG A 178 32.02 -4.89 -0.06
CA ARG A 178 33.19 -4.11 -0.50
C ARG A 178 32.87 -3.22 -1.71
N LYS A 179 31.71 -2.57 -1.67
CA LYS A 179 31.27 -1.64 -2.73
C LYS A 179 31.68 -0.22 -2.41
N LYS A 180 31.92 0.56 -3.46
CA LYS A 180 32.10 2.01 -3.41
C LYS A 180 31.04 2.66 -4.30
N PRO A 181 30.51 3.83 -3.94
CA PRO A 181 29.61 4.55 -4.83
C PRO A 181 30.22 4.82 -6.21
N PRO A 182 29.42 4.75 -7.28
CA PRO A 182 28.01 4.35 -7.28
C PRO A 182 27.83 2.82 -7.21
N PHE A 183 26.90 2.37 -6.35
CA PHE A 183 26.38 1.01 -6.32
C PHE A 183 24.94 1.05 -5.78
N GLY A 184 24.11 0.08 -6.14
CA GLY A 184 22.73 -0.05 -5.69
C GLY A 184 22.55 -1.17 -4.66
N ILE A 185 21.45 -1.11 -3.91
CA ILE A 185 21.06 -2.15 -2.97
C ILE A 185 19.61 -2.50 -3.25
N ALA A 186 19.35 -3.71 -3.72
CA ALA A 186 18.01 -4.17 -4.05
C ALA A 186 17.39 -4.99 -2.91
N GLN A 187 16.08 -4.87 -2.76
CA GLN A 187 15.28 -5.67 -1.83
C GLN A 187 13.96 -6.06 -2.49
N THR A 188 13.53 -7.30 -2.22
CA THR A 188 12.17 -7.74 -2.52
C THR A 188 11.49 -8.15 -1.23
N GLY A 189 10.25 -7.71 -0.99
CA GLY A 189 9.56 -8.11 0.23
C GLY A 189 8.19 -7.48 0.37
N LYS A 190 7.50 -7.88 1.45
CA LYS A 190 6.16 -7.37 1.77
C LYS A 190 6.20 -5.94 2.28
N SER A 191 5.17 -5.18 1.93
CA SER A 191 4.89 -3.83 2.42
C SER A 191 3.40 -3.68 2.68
N PHE A 192 3.06 -2.72 3.54
CA PHE A 192 1.74 -2.61 4.12
C PHE A 192 1.24 -1.17 4.08
N ARG A 193 0.07 -0.96 3.48
CA ARG A 193 -0.58 0.37 3.45
C ARG A 193 -2.00 0.23 3.93
N ASN A 194 -2.39 1.07 4.88
CA ASN A 194 -3.72 1.08 5.46
C ASN A 194 -4.72 1.74 4.49
N GLU A 195 -4.87 1.16 3.30
CA GLU A 195 -5.69 1.68 2.22
C GLU A 195 -7.16 1.75 2.65
N ILE A 196 -7.73 2.94 2.43
CA ILE A 196 -9.08 3.29 2.85
C ILE A 196 -10.08 3.01 1.74
N THR A 197 -9.68 3.26 0.49
CA THR A 197 -10.56 3.15 -0.67
C THR A 197 -10.36 1.79 -1.34
N PRO A 198 -11.26 0.81 -1.14
CA PRO A 198 -11.20 -0.44 -1.88
C PRO A 198 -11.49 -0.18 -3.35
N GLY A 199 -10.64 -0.67 -4.26
CA GLY A 199 -10.87 -0.48 -5.68
C GLY A 199 -9.95 -1.32 -6.57
N ASN A 200 -10.53 -1.83 -7.67
CA ASN A 200 -9.84 -2.45 -8.79
C ASN A 200 -8.94 -3.66 -8.40
N PHE A 201 -9.53 -4.75 -7.90
CA PHE A 201 -8.83 -6.04 -7.78
C PHE A 201 -7.49 -5.95 -7.01
N ILE A 202 -6.39 -6.45 -7.58
CA ILE A 202 -5.05 -6.42 -6.97
C ILE A 202 -4.32 -5.06 -7.11
N PHE A 203 -4.96 -4.02 -7.66
CA PHE A 203 -4.33 -2.70 -7.83
C PHE A 203 -4.31 -1.86 -6.54
N ARG A 204 -5.26 -2.09 -5.62
CA ARG A 204 -5.27 -1.44 -4.29
C ARG A 204 -5.44 -2.49 -3.21
N THR A 205 -4.34 -2.88 -2.58
CA THR A 205 -4.29 -3.87 -1.52
C THR A 205 -3.60 -3.33 -0.28
N ARG A 206 -3.95 -3.87 0.89
CA ARG A 206 -3.32 -3.46 2.15
C ARG A 206 -1.99 -4.15 2.42
N GLU A 207 -1.81 -5.32 1.82
CA GLU A 207 -0.58 -6.10 1.82
C GLU A 207 -0.20 -6.36 0.37
N PHE A 208 1.05 -6.09 0.01
CA PHE A 208 1.60 -6.38 -1.31
C PHE A 208 3.10 -6.59 -1.20
N GLU A 209 3.72 -7.04 -2.29
CA GLU A 209 5.16 -7.16 -2.38
C GLU A 209 5.73 -6.12 -3.33
N GLN A 210 6.87 -5.56 -2.96
CA GLN A 210 7.63 -4.63 -3.76
C GLN A 210 8.99 -5.21 -4.11
N MET A 211 9.56 -4.66 -5.18
CA MET A 211 10.91 -4.94 -5.64
C MET A 211 11.56 -3.57 -5.88
N GLU A 212 12.35 -3.11 -4.92
CA GLU A 212 12.97 -1.77 -4.88
C GLU A 212 14.50 -1.90 -4.96
N MET A 213 15.16 -0.86 -5.48
CA MET A 213 16.61 -0.77 -5.68
C MET A 213 17.08 0.67 -5.50
#